data_AF-A0A6N9V3T5-F1
#
_entry.id   AF-A0A6N9V3T5-F1
#
_cell.length_a   1.000
_cell.length_b   1.000
_cell.length_c   1.000
_cell.angle_alpha   90.00
_cell.angle_beta   90.00
_cell.angle_gamma   90.00
#
_symmetry.space_group_name_H-M   'P 1'
#
loop_
_entity.id
_entity.type
_entity.pdbx_description
1 polymer ?
#
loop_
_entity_poly.entity_id
_entity_poly.type
_entity_poly.pdbx_seq_one_letter_code
_entity_poly.pdbx_strand_id
1 'polypeptide(L)'
;MRLTVVSAVTGGALAALVVAVIIKDVPVFLTGGGVLVVLILIGVVAGRRSPAGEEPPAGRVALARIEDLRATSGESADVPVKFRLTVAPDDRPAYRVKIEQHINLVDIPAYRPRGIAVVEYHPDEPWKVLIVTRPTAEWSRRAEEAEIDSAPESTLVVSPDMSEGSWCMLTLFAFLAGAALVVLLFRGELFTSGNDDGAAAKPPSSSSSSSTSRTFSTSTTVSGPSTSLLTFGVMRVTAMELEARVDTAYVTEITIEDHRMAVRGDSTRPVSETVHLQSLPYELFPGLVREARTTLGVRDPRSWRIDVTPGSGAGAGPRVRVTVTGKEGTAHLDADATGRVTDRRAVGESG
;
A
#
# COMPACT_ATOMS: atom_id res chain seq x y z
N MET A 1 -19.13 17.62 15.99
CA MET A 1 -18.84 19.07 15.82
C MET A 1 -17.67 19.59 16.66
N ARG A 2 -17.46 19.13 17.92
CA ARG A 2 -16.30 19.59 18.72
C ARG A 2 -14.93 19.11 18.20
N LEU A 3 -14.85 17.95 17.54
CA LEU A 3 -13.60 17.40 17.00
C LEU A 3 -13.10 18.09 15.72
N THR A 4 -14.00 18.54 14.84
CA THR A 4 -13.64 19.21 13.58
C THR A 4 -13.07 20.61 13.80
N VAL A 5 -13.50 21.28 14.87
CA VAL A 5 -12.96 22.58 15.27
C VAL A 5 -11.55 22.43 15.82
N VAL A 6 -11.27 21.38 16.60
CA VAL A 6 -9.94 21.12 17.16
C VAL A 6 -8.93 20.76 16.06
N SER A 7 -9.31 19.93 15.08
CA SER A 7 -8.43 19.60 13.95
C SER A 7 -8.13 20.79 13.05
N ALA A 8 -9.11 21.67 12.82
CA ALA A 8 -8.92 22.89 12.03
C ALA A 8 -7.99 23.88 12.74
N VAL A 9 -8.16 24.05 14.06
CA VAL A 9 -7.31 24.93 14.88
C VAL A 9 -5.87 24.40 14.96
N THR A 10 -5.69 23.08 15.00
CA THR A 10 -4.36 22.45 15.05
C THR A 10 -3.61 22.57 13.72
N GLY A 11 -4.31 22.38 12.59
CA GLY A 11 -3.75 22.59 11.26
C GLY A 11 -3.38 24.05 11.01
N GLY A 12 -4.21 25.00 11.46
CA GLY A 12 -3.94 26.43 11.36
C GLY A 12 -2.70 26.87 12.15
N ALA A 13 -2.51 26.33 13.36
CA ALA A 13 -1.35 26.65 14.20
C ALA A 13 -0.02 26.12 13.62
N LEU A 14 -0.03 24.90 13.06
CA LEU A 14 1.13 24.31 12.37
C LEU A 14 1.51 25.13 11.12
N ALA A 15 0.52 25.56 10.34
CA ALA A 15 0.77 26.38 9.16
C ALA A 15 1.34 27.77 9.52
N ALA A 16 0.82 28.40 10.58
CA ALA A 16 1.31 29.71 11.04
C ALA A 16 2.77 29.66 11.53
N LEU A 17 3.19 28.57 12.18
CA LEU A 17 4.56 28.40 12.67
C LEU A 17 5.56 28.26 11.52
N VAL A 18 5.21 27.47 10.49
CA VAL A 18 6.06 27.29 9.30
C VAL A 18 6.20 28.61 8.51
N VAL A 19 5.12 29.38 8.38
CA VAL A 19 5.14 30.71 7.75
C VAL A 19 5.99 31.71 8.56
N ALA A 20 5.95 31.65 9.89
CA ALA A 20 6.74 32.54 10.75
C ALA A 20 8.26 32.30 10.68
N VAL A 21 8.69 31.03 10.52
CA VAL A 21 10.10 30.66 10.34
C VAL A 21 10.68 31.27 9.06
N ILE A 22 9.85 31.41 8.01
CA ILE A 22 10.27 31.87 6.68
C ILE A 22 10.33 33.40 6.61
N ILE A 23 9.44 34.13 7.31
CA ILE A 23 9.30 35.59 7.20
C ILE A 23 10.22 36.37 8.17
N LYS A 24 10.86 35.72 9.16
CA LYS A 24 11.68 36.38 10.22
C LYS A 24 10.93 37.48 11.01
N ASP A 25 9.60 37.42 11.07
CA ASP A 25 8.80 38.31 11.92
C ASP A 25 8.53 37.69 13.29
N VAL A 26 9.18 38.27 14.31
CA VAL A 26 9.16 37.85 15.72
C VAL A 26 7.75 37.66 16.33
N PRO A 27 6.75 38.53 16.11
CA PRO A 27 5.43 38.37 16.75
C PRO A 27 4.59 37.21 16.18
N VAL A 28 4.81 36.82 14.92
CA VAL A 28 4.10 35.69 14.28
C VAL A 28 4.68 34.35 14.76
N PHE A 29 5.98 34.33 15.08
CA PHE A 29 6.65 33.17 15.65
C PHE A 29 6.20 32.85 17.07
N LEU A 30 6.04 33.87 17.92
CA LEU A 30 5.58 33.71 19.30
C LEU A 30 4.12 33.23 19.39
N THR A 31 3.25 33.74 18.51
CA THR A 31 1.82 33.38 18.49
C THR A 31 1.59 31.98 17.89
N GLY A 32 2.22 31.65 16.76
CA GLY A 32 2.14 30.30 16.16
C GLY A 32 2.83 29.21 16.99
N GLY A 33 4.03 29.51 17.52
CA GLY A 33 4.78 28.63 18.42
C GLY A 33 4.05 28.35 19.72
N GLY A 34 3.48 29.38 20.35
CA GLY A 34 2.72 29.22 21.59
C GLY A 34 1.50 28.31 21.43
N VAL A 35 0.75 28.46 20.34
CA VAL A 35 -0.42 27.61 20.07
C VAL A 35 -0.02 26.17 19.75
N LEU A 36 1.06 25.95 19.01
CA LEU A 36 1.58 24.60 18.75
C LEU A 36 1.98 23.89 20.06
N VAL A 37 2.74 24.56 20.92
CA VAL A 37 3.19 23.99 22.19
C VAL A 37 1.99 23.67 23.08
N VAL A 38 0.98 24.55 23.15
CA VAL A 38 -0.25 24.30 23.92
C VAL A 38 -1.02 23.11 23.36
N LEU A 39 -1.13 22.95 22.03
CA LEU A 39 -1.80 21.81 21.41
C LEU A 39 -1.06 20.49 21.62
N ILE A 40 0.27 20.49 21.55
CA ILE A 40 1.10 19.33 21.88
C ILE A 40 0.91 18.98 23.36
N LEU A 41 0.88 19.97 24.24
CA LEU A 41 0.70 19.75 25.68
C LEU A 41 -0.69 19.22 26.01
N ILE A 42 -1.74 19.70 25.31
CA ILE A 42 -3.10 19.15 25.41
C ILE A 42 -3.15 17.72 24.86
N GLY A 43 -2.50 17.43 23.74
CA GLY A 43 -2.41 16.09 23.16
C GLY A 43 -1.67 15.11 24.06
N VAL A 44 -0.58 15.54 24.71
CA VAL A 44 0.16 14.74 25.69
C VAL A 44 -0.66 14.53 26.96
N VAL A 45 -1.38 15.53 27.45
CA VAL A 45 -2.25 15.40 28.64
C VAL A 45 -3.48 14.53 28.32
N ALA A 46 -4.05 14.64 27.12
CA ALA A 46 -5.20 13.83 26.68
C ALA A 46 -4.80 12.39 26.31
N GLY A 47 -3.62 12.19 25.71
CA GLY A 47 -3.06 10.87 25.42
C GLY A 47 -2.50 10.16 26.66
N ARG A 48 -2.11 10.92 27.70
CA ARG A 48 -1.79 10.36 29.03
C ARG A 48 -3.02 10.12 29.90
N ARG A 49 -4.18 10.69 29.55
CA ARG A 49 -5.46 10.12 29.95
C ARG A 49 -5.73 8.92 29.04
N SER A 50 -4.99 7.83 29.26
CA SER A 50 -5.60 6.50 29.12
C SER A 50 -7.00 6.58 29.72
N PRO A 51 -8.04 5.97 29.13
CA PRO A 51 -9.33 5.86 29.81
C PRO A 51 -9.04 5.32 31.21
N ALA A 52 -9.09 6.23 32.17
CA ALA A 52 -8.62 5.99 33.51
C ALA A 52 -9.72 5.18 34.15
N GLY A 53 -9.48 3.88 34.24
CA GLY A 53 -10.18 2.96 35.13
C GLY A 53 -11.68 3.17 35.20
N GLU A 54 -12.40 2.71 34.17
CA GLU A 54 -13.58 1.96 34.53
C GLU A 54 -13.03 0.59 34.96
N GLU A 55 -13.15 0.29 36.25
CA GLU A 55 -12.75 -0.99 36.83
C GLU A 55 -13.29 -2.11 35.93
N PRO A 56 -12.43 -2.93 35.28
CA PRO A 56 -12.89 -3.85 34.26
C PRO A 56 -13.97 -4.75 34.89
N PRO A 57 -15.19 -4.79 34.33
CA PRO A 57 -16.25 -5.62 34.87
C PRO A 57 -15.71 -7.05 34.96
N ALA A 58 -15.83 -7.64 36.17
CA ALA A 58 -15.23 -8.92 36.50
C ALA A 58 -15.47 -9.94 35.37
N GLY A 59 -14.39 -10.46 34.80
CA GLY A 59 -14.49 -11.45 33.75
C GLY A 59 -15.22 -12.68 34.27
N ARG A 60 -16.16 -13.17 33.47
CA ARG A 60 -16.93 -14.38 33.79
C ARG A 60 -16.27 -15.57 33.14
N VAL A 61 -16.26 -16.69 33.85
CA VAL A 61 -15.72 -17.94 33.34
C VAL A 61 -16.81 -18.71 32.61
N ALA A 62 -16.52 -19.16 31.40
CA ALA A 62 -17.39 -20.02 30.61
C ALA A 62 -16.57 -21.13 29.93
N LEU A 63 -17.27 -22.13 29.42
CA LEU A 63 -16.67 -23.15 28.58
C LEU A 63 -16.69 -22.69 27.13
N ALA A 64 -15.62 -22.96 26.40
CA ALA A 64 -15.53 -22.70 24.98
C ALA A 64 -14.96 -23.90 24.23
N ARG A 65 -15.55 -24.21 23.10
CA ARG A 65 -15.03 -25.20 22.18
C ARG A 65 -14.05 -24.56 21.21
N ILE A 66 -12.88 -25.15 21.07
CA ILE A 66 -11.87 -24.75 20.08
C ILE A 66 -12.31 -25.30 18.72
N GLU A 67 -12.68 -24.45 17.78
CA GLU A 67 -13.06 -24.89 16.41
C GLU A 67 -11.82 -25.11 15.55
N ASP A 68 -10.89 -24.16 15.59
CA ASP A 68 -9.62 -24.19 14.84
C ASP A 68 -8.56 -23.42 15.63
N LEU A 69 -7.30 -23.82 15.47
CA LEU A 69 -6.15 -23.12 16.04
C LEU A 69 -5.06 -22.99 14.99
N ARG A 70 -4.46 -21.80 14.90
CA ARG A 70 -3.34 -21.52 13.99
C ARG A 70 -2.23 -20.83 14.74
N ALA A 71 -1.14 -21.57 14.96
CA ALA A 71 0.09 -20.99 15.46
C ALA A 71 0.71 -20.12 14.35
N THR A 72 0.97 -18.85 14.67
CA THR A 72 1.78 -17.99 13.81
C THR A 72 3.23 -18.19 14.22
N SER A 73 4.15 -18.35 13.27
CA SER A 73 5.57 -18.61 13.56
C SER A 73 6.10 -17.58 14.56
N GLY A 74 6.51 -18.04 15.74
CA GLY A 74 7.16 -17.25 16.77
C GLY A 74 8.50 -17.87 17.11
N GLU A 75 9.57 -17.06 17.15
CA GLU A 75 10.92 -17.50 17.53
C GLU A 75 11.10 -17.59 19.05
N SER A 76 10.05 -17.25 19.82
CA SER A 76 10.05 -17.16 21.28
C SER A 76 9.38 -18.36 21.94
N ALA A 77 9.64 -18.54 23.24
CA ALA A 77 9.01 -19.60 24.05
C ALA A 77 7.48 -19.48 24.14
N ASP A 78 6.95 -18.27 23.99
CA ASP A 78 5.52 -18.01 23.84
C ASP A 78 5.20 -17.74 22.36
N VAL A 79 4.33 -18.58 21.80
CA VAL A 79 3.96 -18.53 20.39
C VAL A 79 2.59 -17.86 20.29
N PRO A 80 2.41 -16.84 19.42
CA PRO A 80 1.10 -16.26 19.16
C PRO A 80 0.22 -17.26 18.40
N VAL A 81 -0.88 -17.67 19.02
CA VAL A 81 -1.84 -18.62 18.44
C VAL A 81 -3.18 -17.92 18.22
N LYS A 82 -3.68 -18.02 17.00
CA LYS A 82 -5.01 -17.55 16.61
C LYS A 82 -6.01 -18.66 16.85
N PHE A 83 -6.95 -18.44 17.76
CA PHE A 83 -8.00 -19.40 18.09
C PHE A 83 -9.34 -18.95 17.50
N ARG A 84 -10.06 -19.89 16.91
CA ARG A 84 -11.50 -19.75 16.62
C ARG A 84 -12.23 -20.51 17.71
N LEU A 85 -12.98 -19.81 18.54
CA LEU A 85 -13.66 -20.38 19.70
C LEU A 85 -15.16 -20.25 19.53
N THR A 86 -15.90 -21.29 19.89
CA THR A 86 -17.33 -21.24 20.17
C THR A 86 -17.49 -21.14 21.68
N VAL A 87 -17.80 -19.96 22.20
CA VAL A 87 -18.02 -19.75 23.64
C VAL A 87 -19.47 -20.07 23.95
N ALA A 88 -19.71 -20.92 24.95
CA ALA A 88 -21.05 -21.27 25.43
C ALA A 88 -21.19 -20.85 26.90
N PRO A 89 -21.58 -19.58 27.16
CA PRO A 89 -21.88 -19.14 28.51
C PRO A 89 -23.19 -19.71 29.02
N ASP A 90 -23.32 -19.82 30.35
CA ASP A 90 -24.57 -20.30 30.98
C ASP A 90 -25.72 -19.27 30.85
N ASP A 91 -25.40 -17.99 30.64
CA ASP A 91 -26.35 -16.87 30.66
C ASP A 91 -26.81 -16.40 29.26
N ARG A 92 -26.30 -17.00 28.17
CA ARG A 92 -26.63 -16.61 26.79
C ARG A 92 -26.38 -17.73 25.78
N PRO A 93 -26.99 -17.66 24.58
CA PRO A 93 -26.68 -18.60 23.51
C PRO A 93 -25.20 -18.56 23.11
N ALA A 94 -24.70 -19.73 22.69
CA ALA A 94 -23.33 -19.88 22.24
C ALA A 94 -23.04 -18.98 21.02
N TYR A 95 -21.84 -18.41 21.00
CA TYR A 95 -21.40 -17.50 19.95
C TYR A 95 -19.96 -17.79 19.55
N ARG A 96 -19.59 -17.35 18.34
CA ARG A 96 -18.22 -17.55 17.82
C ARG A 96 -17.38 -16.30 18.00
N VAL A 97 -16.12 -16.48 18.34
CA VAL A 97 -15.15 -15.40 18.47
C VAL A 97 -13.80 -15.84 17.90
N LYS A 98 -13.04 -14.86 17.39
CA LYS A 98 -11.65 -15.03 16.98
C LYS A 98 -10.79 -14.26 17.96
N ILE A 99 -9.83 -14.94 18.57
CA ILE A 99 -8.88 -14.33 19.49
C ILE A 99 -7.46 -14.68 19.09
N GLU A 100 -6.52 -13.82 19.49
CA GLU A 100 -5.09 -14.07 19.37
C GLU A 100 -4.51 -14.03 20.78
N GLN A 101 -3.91 -15.15 21.20
CA GLN A 101 -3.33 -15.26 22.53
C GLN A 101 -1.96 -15.94 22.43
N HIS A 102 -1.02 -15.44 23.22
CA HIS A 102 0.30 -16.03 23.35
C HIS A 102 0.22 -17.22 24.29
N ILE A 103 0.56 -18.40 23.79
CA ILE A 103 0.55 -19.65 24.54
C ILE A 103 1.97 -20.19 24.59
N ASN A 104 2.36 -20.70 25.76
CA ASN A 104 3.67 -21.29 25.92
C ASN A 104 3.80 -22.54 25.02
N LEU A 105 4.94 -22.69 24.35
CA LEU A 105 5.21 -23.80 23.43
C LEU A 105 4.94 -25.18 24.05
N VAL A 106 5.18 -25.34 25.37
CA VAL A 106 4.96 -26.58 26.11
C VAL A 106 3.46 -26.90 26.27
N ASP A 107 2.62 -25.88 26.34
CA ASP A 107 1.19 -26.01 26.58
C ASP A 107 0.38 -26.13 25.28
N ILE A 108 0.96 -25.80 24.11
CA ILE A 108 0.29 -25.91 22.80
C ILE A 108 -0.34 -27.30 22.56
N PRO A 109 0.35 -28.43 22.83
CA PRO A 109 -0.23 -29.76 22.60
C PRO A 109 -1.48 -30.08 23.45
N ALA A 110 -1.70 -29.34 24.54
CA ALA A 110 -2.90 -29.48 25.37
C ALA A 110 -4.14 -28.90 24.67
N TYR A 111 -3.96 -27.95 23.75
CA TYR A 111 -5.05 -27.34 22.98
C TYR A 111 -5.22 -28.07 21.65
N ARG A 112 -6.31 -28.83 21.51
CA ARG A 112 -6.63 -29.56 20.28
C ARG A 112 -7.84 -28.96 19.57
N PRO A 113 -7.89 -29.01 18.23
CA PRO A 113 -9.11 -28.72 17.50
C PRO A 113 -10.25 -29.60 18.02
N ARG A 114 -11.42 -29.00 18.21
CA ARG A 114 -12.64 -29.55 18.83
C ARG A 114 -12.53 -29.85 20.32
N GLY A 115 -11.42 -29.50 20.98
CA GLY A 115 -11.28 -29.58 22.43
C GLY A 115 -12.11 -28.51 23.14
N ILE A 116 -12.45 -28.76 24.40
CA ILE A 116 -13.12 -27.81 25.28
C ILE A 116 -12.04 -27.13 26.13
N ALA A 117 -12.06 -25.80 26.16
CA ALA A 117 -11.19 -24.98 26.98
C ALA A 117 -12.03 -24.07 27.89
N VAL A 118 -11.47 -23.73 29.03
CA VAL A 118 -12.06 -22.77 29.96
C VAL A 118 -11.64 -21.37 29.51
N VAL A 119 -12.60 -20.48 29.31
CA VAL A 119 -12.34 -19.10 28.88
C VAL A 119 -12.94 -18.10 29.86
N GLU A 120 -12.26 -16.97 29.97
CA GLU A 120 -12.79 -15.77 30.61
C GLU A 120 -13.34 -14.86 29.53
N TYR A 121 -14.60 -14.45 29.65
CA TYR A 121 -15.27 -13.54 28.73
C TYR A 121 -15.86 -12.35 29.49
N HIS A 122 -15.89 -11.19 28.83
CA HIS A 122 -16.61 -10.03 29.35
C HIS A 122 -18.00 -9.93 28.70
N PRO A 123 -19.07 -9.77 29.48
CA PRO A 123 -20.43 -9.67 28.94
C PRO A 123 -20.64 -8.40 28.11
N ASP A 124 -19.98 -7.30 28.47
CA ASP A 124 -20.07 -6.00 27.78
C ASP A 124 -19.19 -5.96 26.51
N GLU A 125 -18.10 -6.72 26.49
CA GLU A 125 -17.15 -6.84 25.38
C GLU A 125 -17.02 -8.31 24.94
N PRO A 126 -18.04 -8.88 24.27
CA PRO A 126 -18.08 -10.31 23.95
C PRO A 126 -16.97 -10.78 23.00
N TRP A 127 -16.31 -9.87 22.29
CA TRP A 127 -15.13 -10.15 21.48
C TRP A 127 -13.84 -10.30 22.30
N LYS A 128 -13.83 -9.85 23.56
CA LYS A 128 -12.68 -9.91 24.46
C LYS A 128 -12.78 -11.17 25.31
N VAL A 129 -12.20 -12.24 24.77
CA VAL A 129 -12.19 -13.56 25.39
C VAL A 129 -10.74 -14.02 25.56
N LEU A 130 -10.41 -14.60 26.71
CA LEU A 130 -9.08 -15.11 27.05
C LEU A 130 -9.18 -16.57 27.47
N ILE A 131 -8.30 -17.43 26.96
CA ILE A 131 -8.20 -18.80 27.44
C ILE A 131 -7.49 -18.79 28.79
N VAL A 132 -8.11 -19.42 29.78
CA VAL A 132 -7.53 -19.60 31.11
C VAL A 132 -6.57 -20.78 31.04
N THR A 133 -5.26 -20.51 31.05
CA THR A 133 -4.21 -21.54 30.91
C THR A 133 -4.14 -22.48 32.11
N ARG A 134 -4.55 -22.04 33.30
CA ARG A 134 -4.61 -22.85 34.52
C ARG A 134 -5.98 -22.70 35.20
N PRO A 135 -7.01 -23.44 34.75
CA PRO A 135 -8.33 -23.40 35.37
C PRO A 135 -8.32 -24.09 36.75
N THR A 136 -9.30 -23.78 37.59
CA THR A 136 -9.50 -24.52 38.85
C THR A 136 -9.97 -25.95 38.56
N ALA A 137 -9.71 -26.88 39.48
CA ALA A 137 -9.98 -28.31 39.29
C ALA A 137 -11.47 -28.63 39.00
N GLU A 138 -12.39 -27.79 39.48
CA GLU A 138 -13.83 -27.92 39.20
C GLU A 138 -14.17 -27.60 37.74
N TRP A 139 -13.55 -26.55 37.17
CA TRP A 139 -13.76 -26.16 35.78
C TRP A 139 -13.03 -27.07 34.80
N SER A 140 -11.87 -27.62 35.18
CA SER A 140 -11.17 -28.62 34.35
C SER A 140 -12.01 -29.89 34.21
N ARG A 141 -12.61 -30.39 35.31
CA ARG A 141 -13.51 -31.55 35.25
C ARG A 141 -14.74 -31.28 34.37
N ARG A 142 -15.36 -30.10 34.50
CA ARG A 142 -16.49 -29.72 33.63
C ARG A 142 -16.11 -29.61 32.17
N ALA A 143 -14.91 -29.13 31.85
CA ALA A 143 -14.42 -29.07 30.48
C ALA A 143 -14.20 -30.47 29.88
N GLU A 144 -13.77 -31.45 30.68
CA GLU A 144 -13.61 -32.84 30.26
C GLU A 144 -14.95 -33.57 30.04
N GLU A 145 -15.96 -33.24 30.83
CA GLU A 145 -17.29 -33.88 30.77
C GLU A 145 -18.26 -33.21 29.76
N ALA A 146 -17.99 -31.98 29.34
CA ALA A 146 -18.90 -31.20 28.49
C ALA A 146 -18.76 -31.50 27.00
N GLU A 147 -19.89 -31.77 26.33
CA GLU A 147 -20.00 -31.77 24.87
C GLU A 147 -20.72 -30.49 24.42
N ILE A 148 -19.96 -29.51 23.89
CA ILE A 148 -20.51 -28.27 23.35
C ILE A 148 -20.68 -28.40 21.84
N ASP A 149 -21.88 -28.14 21.34
CA ASP A 149 -22.16 -28.09 19.91
C ASP A 149 -21.54 -26.86 19.22
N SER A 150 -21.12 -27.05 17.97
CA SER A 150 -20.57 -25.97 17.16
C SER A 150 -21.65 -24.94 16.84
N ALA A 151 -21.48 -23.70 17.29
CA ALA A 151 -22.36 -22.60 16.95
C ALA A 151 -22.25 -22.25 15.45
N PRO A 152 -23.28 -21.68 14.81
CA PRO A 152 -23.21 -21.31 13.39
C PRO A 152 -22.25 -20.13 13.14
N GLU A 153 -21.59 -20.10 11.98
CA GLU A 153 -20.66 -19.00 11.57
C GLU A 153 -21.32 -17.61 11.58
N SER A 154 -22.65 -17.54 11.49
CA SER A 154 -23.42 -16.28 11.57
C SER A 154 -23.38 -15.61 12.95
N THR A 155 -22.96 -16.34 14.00
CA THR A 155 -22.83 -15.82 15.37
C THR A 155 -21.43 -15.30 15.68
N LEU A 156 -20.60 -15.10 14.63
CA LEU A 156 -19.25 -14.59 14.78
C LEU A 156 -19.28 -13.12 15.24
N VAL A 157 -18.83 -12.89 16.47
CA VAL A 157 -18.64 -11.57 17.06
C VAL A 157 -17.23 -11.09 16.73
N VAL A 158 -17.14 -9.94 16.07
CA VAL A 158 -15.89 -9.27 15.71
C VAL A 158 -15.73 -8.05 16.59
N SER A 159 -14.49 -7.75 17.01
CA SER A 159 -14.19 -6.49 17.69
C SER A 159 -14.59 -5.29 16.83
N PRO A 160 -15.20 -4.24 17.39
CA PRO A 160 -15.35 -2.95 16.75
C PRO A 160 -14.01 -2.21 16.79
N ASP A 161 -12.93 -2.84 16.34
CA ASP A 161 -11.66 -2.15 16.22
C ASP A 161 -11.84 -1.11 15.10
N MET A 162 -11.89 0.15 15.51
CA MET A 162 -11.89 1.28 14.59
C MET A 162 -10.69 1.10 13.68
N SER A 163 -10.98 0.83 12.41
CA SER A 163 -10.01 0.41 11.43
C SER A 163 -8.78 1.30 11.48
N GLU A 164 -7.61 0.71 11.73
CA GLU A 164 -6.32 1.40 11.71
C GLU A 164 -6.11 2.17 10.38
N GLY A 165 -6.77 1.72 9.30
CA GLY A 165 -6.82 2.41 8.01
C GLY A 165 -7.54 3.77 8.04
N SER A 166 -8.54 3.97 8.89
CA SER A 166 -9.28 5.24 9.00
C SER A 166 -8.42 6.35 9.60
N TRP A 167 -7.56 6.02 10.57
CA TRP A 167 -6.63 6.99 11.15
C TRP A 167 -5.55 7.39 10.13
N CYS A 168 -5.00 6.41 9.42
CA CYS A 168 -4.00 6.64 8.37
C CYS A 168 -4.56 7.53 7.24
N MET A 169 -5.79 7.27 6.77
CA MET A 169 -6.44 8.13 5.78
C MET A 169 -6.65 9.55 6.30
N LEU A 170 -7.13 9.73 7.53
CA LEU A 170 -7.34 11.06 8.11
C LEU A 170 -6.02 11.85 8.22
N THR A 171 -4.92 11.19 8.59
CA THR A 171 -3.60 11.83 8.61
C THR A 171 -3.11 12.23 7.21
N LEU A 172 -3.36 11.38 6.20
CA LEU A 172 -3.00 11.67 4.81
C LEU A 172 -3.82 12.84 4.25
N PHE A 173 -5.13 12.89 4.51
CA PHE A 173 -5.99 13.99 4.08
C PHE A 173 -5.62 15.30 4.75
N ALA A 174 -5.30 15.28 6.05
CA ALA A 174 -4.83 16.46 6.76
C ALA A 174 -3.49 16.96 6.19
N PHE A 175 -2.58 16.05 5.88
CA PHE A 175 -1.29 16.38 5.25
C PHE A 175 -1.46 16.98 3.85
N LEU A 176 -2.28 16.37 2.99
CA LEU A 176 -2.58 16.87 1.64
C LEU A 176 -3.27 18.24 1.67
N ALA A 177 -4.22 18.44 2.59
CA ALA A 177 -4.88 19.72 2.76
C ALA A 177 -3.90 20.82 3.22
N GLY A 178 -2.99 20.49 4.14
CA GLY A 178 -1.90 21.39 4.55
C GLY A 178 -0.99 21.77 3.38
N ALA A 179 -0.57 20.79 2.57
CA ALA A 179 0.26 21.03 1.39
C ALA A 179 -0.44 21.92 0.35
N ALA A 180 -1.74 21.66 0.08
CA ALA A 180 -2.53 22.45 -0.85
C ALA A 180 -2.69 23.92 -0.39
N LEU A 181 -2.88 24.14 0.92
CA LEU A 181 -2.97 25.48 1.50
C LEU A 181 -1.66 26.27 1.35
N VAL A 182 -0.52 25.61 1.57
CA VAL A 182 0.81 26.21 1.37
C VAL A 182 1.00 26.60 -0.10
N VAL A 183 0.69 25.70 -1.04
CA VAL A 183 0.80 26.01 -2.47
C VAL A 183 -0.11 27.17 -2.89
N LEU A 184 -1.32 27.26 -2.32
CA LEU A 184 -2.24 28.37 -2.60
C LEU A 184 -1.75 29.71 -2.04
N LEU A 185 -1.22 29.72 -0.81
CA LEU A 185 -0.70 30.94 -0.18
C LEU A 185 0.59 31.45 -0.84
N PHE A 186 1.47 30.53 -1.26
CA PHE A 186 2.71 30.88 -1.97
C PHE A 186 2.52 31.05 -3.48
N ARG A 187 1.31 30.84 -4.03
CA ARG A 187 1.00 31.04 -5.46
C ARG A 187 1.14 32.50 -5.90
N GLY A 188 1.01 33.47 -4.99
CA GLY A 188 1.25 34.88 -5.32
C GLY A 188 2.73 35.14 -5.60
N GLU A 189 3.58 34.75 -4.66
CA GLU A 189 5.04 34.98 -4.65
C GLU A 189 5.80 34.12 -5.69
N LEU A 190 5.40 32.86 -5.90
CA LEU A 190 6.06 31.95 -6.85
C LEU A 190 5.91 32.34 -8.32
N PHE A 191 4.88 33.12 -8.67
CA PHE A 191 4.60 33.53 -10.05
C PHE A 191 4.88 35.01 -10.32
N THR A 192 5.35 35.77 -9.33
CA THR A 192 5.77 37.18 -9.48
C THR A 192 7.26 37.32 -9.24
N SER A 193 8.05 36.80 -10.18
CA SER A 193 9.45 37.17 -10.31
C SER A 193 9.75 37.33 -11.79
N GLY A 194 9.56 38.56 -12.27
CA GLY A 194 9.90 39.00 -13.61
C GLY A 194 8.71 39.58 -14.38
N ASN A 195 8.28 40.80 -14.04
CA ASN A 195 8.05 41.86 -15.04
C ASN A 195 7.71 43.19 -14.32
N ASP A 196 8.73 43.96 -13.94
CA ASP A 196 8.56 45.41 -13.81
C ASP A 196 8.66 46.01 -15.21
N ASP A 197 7.56 46.65 -15.64
CA ASP A 197 7.44 47.79 -16.57
C ASP A 197 6.28 47.63 -17.57
N GLY A 198 5.31 48.55 -17.46
CA GLY A 198 4.65 49.13 -18.63
C GLY A 198 3.24 48.67 -19.00
N ALA A 199 2.30 49.60 -18.81
CA ALA A 199 1.09 49.84 -19.60
C ALA A 199 -0.19 49.02 -19.33
N ALA A 200 -1.22 49.77 -18.95
CA ALA A 200 -2.61 49.37 -18.81
C ALA A 200 -3.23 48.90 -20.14
N ALA A 201 -3.91 47.74 -20.11
CA ALA A 201 -5.00 47.41 -21.04
C ALA A 201 -5.92 46.31 -20.46
N LYS A 202 -7.18 46.70 -20.23
CA LYS A 202 -8.49 46.00 -20.32
C LYS A 202 -8.55 44.44 -20.23
N PRO A 203 -9.52 43.87 -19.47
CA PRO A 203 -9.57 42.43 -19.23
C PRO A 203 -10.19 41.66 -20.41
N PRO A 204 -9.69 40.46 -20.70
CA PRO A 204 -10.52 39.44 -21.31
C PRO A 204 -10.59 38.14 -20.48
N SER A 205 -11.83 37.74 -20.22
CA SER A 205 -12.33 36.36 -20.31
C SER A 205 -11.44 35.20 -19.82
N SER A 206 -11.90 34.59 -18.72
CA SER A 206 -11.97 33.16 -18.48
C SER A 206 -11.47 32.25 -19.62
N SER A 207 -10.20 31.86 -19.53
CA SER A 207 -9.70 30.59 -20.04
C SER A 207 -8.52 30.20 -19.16
N SER A 208 -8.83 29.52 -18.06
CA SER A 208 -7.83 28.76 -17.32
C SER A 208 -7.40 27.58 -18.19
N SER A 209 -6.54 27.86 -19.17
CA SER A 209 -5.65 26.85 -19.75
C SER A 209 -4.68 26.43 -18.65
N SER A 210 -5.18 25.59 -17.75
CA SER A 210 -4.37 24.77 -16.89
C SER A 210 -3.56 23.87 -17.80
N SER A 211 -2.31 24.24 -18.04
CA SER A 211 -1.24 23.36 -18.46
C SER A 211 -1.06 22.30 -17.36
N THR A 212 -2.03 21.39 -17.29
CA THR A 212 -1.91 20.12 -16.60
C THR A 212 -0.87 19.37 -17.38
N SER A 213 0.32 19.20 -16.79
CA SER A 213 1.28 18.21 -17.27
C SER A 213 0.60 16.85 -17.21
N ARG A 214 0.03 16.42 -18.35
CA ARG A 214 -0.76 15.19 -18.54
C ARG A 214 0.11 13.97 -18.86
N THR A 215 1.42 14.11 -18.66
CA THR A 215 2.37 13.02 -18.79
C THR A 215 2.53 12.35 -17.44
N PHE A 216 2.36 11.02 -17.40
CA PHE A 216 2.65 10.23 -16.21
C PHE A 216 3.85 9.32 -16.46
N SER A 217 4.58 9.01 -15.41
CA SER A 217 5.67 8.03 -15.42
C SER A 217 5.56 7.23 -14.14
N THR A 218 5.45 5.91 -14.24
CA THR A 218 5.39 5.01 -13.09
C THR A 218 6.33 3.84 -13.35
N SER A 219 7.08 3.44 -12.32
CA SER A 219 7.90 2.24 -12.39
C SER A 219 7.65 1.34 -11.20
N THR A 220 7.81 0.05 -11.42
CA THR A 220 7.81 -0.99 -10.40
C THR A 220 9.09 -1.81 -10.54
N THR A 221 9.57 -2.34 -9.42
CA THR A 221 10.80 -3.14 -9.34
C THR A 221 10.48 -4.46 -8.68
N VAL A 222 10.99 -5.56 -9.23
CA VAL A 222 10.85 -6.87 -8.61
C VAL A 222 11.99 -7.03 -7.60
N SER A 223 11.67 -7.28 -6.34
CA SER A 223 12.65 -7.44 -5.26
C SER A 223 12.79 -8.91 -4.87
N GLY A 224 14.01 -9.45 -5.00
CA GLY A 224 14.38 -10.78 -4.50
C GLY A 224 15.70 -11.27 -5.14
N PRO A 225 16.50 -12.10 -4.44
CA PRO A 225 17.88 -12.46 -4.81
C PRO A 225 18.00 -13.31 -6.09
N SER A 226 16.90 -13.71 -6.70
CA SER A 226 16.86 -14.60 -7.88
C SER A 226 15.76 -14.23 -8.88
N THR A 227 15.09 -13.10 -8.68
CA THR A 227 13.88 -12.73 -9.42
C THR A 227 14.21 -11.72 -10.52
N SER A 228 14.60 -12.24 -11.68
CA SER A 228 14.68 -11.45 -12.93
C SER A 228 13.30 -11.40 -13.60
N LEU A 229 13.01 -10.30 -14.29
CA LEU A 229 11.79 -10.14 -15.10
C LEU A 229 11.73 -11.15 -16.26
N LEU A 230 12.84 -11.73 -16.69
CA LEU A 230 12.85 -12.80 -17.71
C LEU A 230 12.26 -14.13 -17.22
N THR A 231 11.99 -14.25 -15.92
CA THR A 231 11.34 -15.44 -15.36
C THR A 231 9.92 -15.55 -15.93
N PHE A 232 9.56 -16.75 -16.38
CA PHE A 232 8.28 -17.00 -17.03
C PHE A 232 7.11 -16.52 -16.17
N GLY A 233 6.19 -15.75 -16.77
CA GLY A 233 5.02 -15.19 -16.10
C GLY A 233 5.24 -13.97 -15.20
N VAL A 234 6.47 -13.68 -14.75
CA VAL A 234 6.72 -12.55 -13.82
C VAL A 234 6.43 -11.20 -14.49
N MET A 235 6.84 -11.02 -15.75
CA MET A 235 6.53 -9.79 -16.50
C MET A 235 5.02 -9.51 -16.61
N ARG A 236 4.19 -10.53 -16.79
CA ARG A 236 2.73 -10.34 -16.85
C ARG A 236 2.17 -9.92 -15.48
N VAL A 237 2.61 -10.58 -14.41
CA VAL A 237 2.18 -10.22 -13.04
C VAL A 237 2.58 -8.78 -12.70
N THR A 238 3.81 -8.41 -13.01
CA THR A 238 4.32 -7.05 -12.80
C THR A 238 3.57 -6.01 -13.65
N ALA A 239 3.20 -6.36 -14.89
CA ALA A 239 2.38 -5.49 -15.74
C ALA A 239 0.95 -5.29 -15.18
N MET A 240 0.33 -6.35 -14.63
CA MET A 240 -0.99 -6.27 -13.99
C MET A 240 -0.98 -5.39 -12.74
N GLU A 241 0.08 -5.49 -11.92
CA GLU A 241 0.25 -4.61 -10.75
C GLU A 241 0.44 -3.15 -11.16
N LEU A 242 1.16 -2.92 -12.26
CA LEU A 242 1.39 -1.58 -12.79
C LEU A 242 0.11 -0.98 -13.39
N GLU A 243 -0.71 -1.79 -14.06
CA GLU A 243 -2.05 -1.42 -14.55
C GLU A 243 -3.00 -1.03 -13.40
N ALA A 244 -2.97 -1.74 -12.27
CA ALA A 244 -3.78 -1.36 -11.11
C ALA A 244 -3.47 0.05 -10.57
N ARG A 245 -2.29 0.60 -10.92
CA ARG A 245 -1.79 1.91 -10.47
C ARG A 245 -1.84 2.99 -11.56
N VAL A 246 -2.05 2.61 -12.82
CA VAL A 246 -1.87 3.48 -13.99
C VAL A 246 -3.01 3.27 -14.98
N ASP A 247 -3.58 4.34 -15.52
CA ASP A 247 -4.58 4.25 -16.58
C ASP A 247 -3.95 3.70 -17.87
N THR A 248 -4.30 2.46 -18.24
CA THR A 248 -3.68 1.70 -19.34
C THR A 248 -4.14 2.10 -20.73
N ALA A 249 -5.02 3.10 -20.84
CA ALA A 249 -5.48 3.61 -22.12
C ALA A 249 -4.49 4.57 -22.81
N TYR A 250 -3.56 5.16 -22.06
CA TYR A 250 -2.75 6.31 -22.54
C TYR A 250 -1.23 6.09 -22.51
N VAL A 251 -0.78 4.84 -22.62
CA VAL A 251 0.65 4.51 -22.53
C VAL A 251 1.37 4.74 -23.86
N THR A 252 2.47 5.48 -23.80
CA THR A 252 3.26 5.92 -24.97
C THR A 252 4.63 5.26 -25.05
N GLU A 253 5.15 4.77 -23.93
CA GLU A 253 6.44 4.08 -23.88
C GLU A 253 6.47 3.13 -22.68
N ILE A 254 7.00 1.92 -22.92
CA ILE A 254 7.20 0.93 -21.87
C ILE A 254 8.66 0.48 -21.95
N THR A 255 9.37 0.61 -20.84
CA THR A 255 10.76 0.19 -20.72
C THR A 255 10.84 -0.96 -19.71
N ILE A 256 11.39 -2.09 -20.14
CA ILE A 256 11.56 -3.29 -19.33
C ILE A 256 13.05 -3.60 -19.24
N GLU A 257 13.57 -3.65 -18.02
CA GLU A 257 14.95 -3.98 -17.69
C GLU A 257 15.00 -5.26 -16.85
N ASP A 258 16.16 -5.62 -16.32
CA ASP A 258 16.35 -6.90 -15.62
C ASP A 258 15.47 -7.05 -14.37
N HIS A 259 15.33 -5.98 -13.58
CA HIS A 259 14.58 -5.97 -12.32
C HIS A 259 13.55 -4.84 -12.23
N ARG A 260 13.37 -4.07 -13.31
CA ARG A 260 12.55 -2.86 -13.33
C ARG A 260 11.67 -2.80 -14.58
N MET A 261 10.39 -2.49 -14.38
CA MET A 261 9.46 -2.17 -15.45
C MET A 261 8.97 -0.73 -15.25
N ALA A 262 9.10 0.11 -16.27
CA ALA A 262 8.68 1.49 -16.27
C ALA A 262 7.69 1.75 -17.42
N VAL A 263 6.67 2.54 -17.14
CA VAL A 263 5.65 2.94 -18.09
C VAL A 263 5.57 4.45 -18.08
N ARG A 264 5.53 5.03 -19.28
CA ARG A 264 5.29 6.45 -19.52
C ARG A 264 4.04 6.57 -20.38
N GLY A 265 3.21 7.54 -20.05
CA GLY A 265 1.99 7.81 -20.80
C GLY A 265 1.71 9.29 -20.95
N ASP A 266 0.84 9.60 -21.89
CA ASP A 266 0.43 10.95 -22.25
C ASP A 266 -1.04 10.93 -22.65
N SER A 267 -1.90 11.46 -21.77
CA SER A 267 -3.35 11.49 -22.01
C SER A 267 -3.81 12.55 -23.01
N THR A 268 -2.87 13.32 -23.59
CA THR A 268 -3.18 14.23 -24.72
C THR A 268 -3.12 13.55 -26.07
N ARG A 269 -2.52 12.36 -26.15
CA ARG A 269 -2.40 11.64 -27.41
C ARG A 269 -3.67 10.87 -27.75
N PRO A 270 -4.03 10.78 -29.04
CA PRO A 270 -5.13 9.95 -29.46
C PRO A 270 -4.82 8.47 -29.15
N VAL A 271 -5.85 7.69 -28.85
CA VAL A 271 -5.73 6.25 -28.50
C VAL A 271 -5.06 5.44 -29.63
N SER A 272 -5.11 5.93 -30.88
CA SER A 272 -4.42 5.33 -32.02
C SER A 272 -2.89 5.43 -31.95
N GLU A 273 -2.36 6.30 -31.08
CA GLU A 273 -0.93 6.49 -30.81
C GLU A 273 -0.52 5.97 -29.43
N THR A 274 -1.38 5.21 -28.75
CA THR A 274 -1.12 4.63 -27.43
C THR A 274 -1.10 3.10 -27.53
N VAL A 275 -0.48 2.46 -26.55
CA VAL A 275 -0.34 1.00 -26.47
C VAL A 275 -1.04 0.52 -25.21
N HIS A 276 -1.95 -0.43 -25.34
CA HIS A 276 -2.52 -1.11 -24.18
C HIS A 276 -1.53 -2.13 -23.62
N LEU A 277 -1.29 -2.10 -22.30
CA LEU A 277 -0.36 -3.04 -21.65
C LEU A 277 -0.77 -4.51 -21.90
N GLN A 278 -2.06 -4.82 -21.76
CA GLN A 278 -2.57 -6.19 -21.85
C GLN A 278 -2.55 -6.78 -23.27
N SER A 279 -2.37 -5.97 -24.32
CA SER A 279 -2.28 -6.49 -25.69
C SER A 279 -0.88 -6.98 -26.05
N LEU A 280 0.12 -6.78 -25.18
CA LEU A 280 1.49 -7.16 -25.46
C LEU A 280 1.77 -8.64 -25.20
N PRO A 281 2.52 -9.32 -26.09
CA PRO A 281 2.86 -10.73 -25.91
C PRO A 281 4.04 -10.91 -24.94
N TYR A 282 3.81 -10.67 -23.65
CA TYR A 282 4.83 -10.78 -22.60
C TYR A 282 5.56 -12.13 -22.56
N GLU A 283 4.92 -13.21 -23.00
CA GLU A 283 5.52 -14.56 -23.03
C GLU A 283 6.60 -14.72 -24.10
N LEU A 284 6.59 -13.88 -25.14
CA LEU A 284 7.56 -13.95 -26.23
C LEU A 284 8.83 -13.14 -25.95
N PHE A 285 8.73 -12.13 -25.08
CA PHE A 285 9.83 -11.20 -24.78
C PHE A 285 11.08 -11.90 -24.23
N PRO A 286 11.00 -12.88 -23.31
CA PRO A 286 12.18 -13.63 -22.86
C PRO A 286 12.89 -14.39 -23.99
N GLY A 287 12.13 -14.84 -25.01
CA GLY A 287 12.68 -15.47 -26.20
C GLY A 287 13.51 -14.49 -27.04
N LEU A 288 12.95 -13.30 -27.29
CA LEU A 288 13.63 -12.24 -28.04
C LEU A 288 14.93 -11.78 -27.38
N VAL A 289 14.95 -11.66 -26.05
CA VAL A 289 16.16 -11.30 -25.30
C VAL A 289 17.22 -12.40 -25.39
N ARG A 290 16.83 -13.68 -25.29
CA ARG A 290 17.77 -14.80 -25.47
C ARG A 290 18.35 -14.85 -26.88
N GLU A 291 17.52 -14.61 -27.89
CA GLU A 291 17.98 -14.52 -29.28
C GLU A 291 18.98 -13.37 -29.42
N ALA A 292 18.62 -12.15 -29.01
CA ALA A 292 19.50 -10.99 -29.10
C ALA A 292 20.86 -11.19 -28.38
N ARG A 293 20.86 -11.87 -27.22
CA ARG A 293 22.09 -12.17 -26.47
C ARG A 293 22.98 -13.23 -27.13
N THR A 294 22.43 -14.10 -27.97
CA THR A 294 23.19 -15.23 -28.55
C THR A 294 23.54 -15.01 -30.01
N THR A 295 22.70 -14.32 -30.79
CA THR A 295 22.86 -14.22 -32.25
C THR A 295 23.53 -12.92 -32.71
N LEU A 296 23.58 -11.86 -31.89
CA LEU A 296 24.05 -10.53 -32.33
C LEU A 296 25.52 -10.22 -32.00
N GLY A 297 26.32 -11.26 -31.74
CA GLY A 297 27.77 -11.13 -31.56
C GLY A 297 28.23 -10.60 -30.20
N VAL A 298 27.31 -10.39 -29.25
CA VAL A 298 27.63 -10.00 -27.86
C VAL A 298 28.02 -11.26 -27.07
N ARG A 299 29.31 -11.46 -26.76
CA ARG A 299 29.77 -12.68 -26.07
C ARG A 299 29.59 -12.59 -24.56
N ASP A 300 29.72 -11.40 -23.98
CA ASP A 300 29.54 -11.15 -22.54
C ASP A 300 28.50 -10.05 -22.29
N PRO A 301 27.19 -10.35 -22.46
CA PRO A 301 26.11 -9.38 -22.27
C PRO A 301 25.97 -9.00 -20.79
N ARG A 302 26.16 -7.70 -20.49
CA ARG A 302 26.09 -7.13 -19.13
C ARG A 302 24.69 -6.68 -18.76
N SER A 303 23.95 -6.12 -19.71
CA SER A 303 22.59 -5.62 -19.49
C SER A 303 21.74 -5.76 -20.75
N TRP A 304 20.42 -5.80 -20.54
CA TRP A 304 19.44 -5.84 -21.60
C TRP A 304 18.28 -4.89 -21.23
N ARG A 305 17.62 -4.36 -22.26
CA ARG A 305 16.43 -3.51 -22.15
C ARG A 305 15.48 -3.82 -23.30
N ILE A 306 14.19 -3.80 -23.01
CA ILE A 306 13.13 -3.86 -24.01
C ILE A 306 12.38 -2.54 -23.96
N ASP A 307 12.33 -1.84 -25.10
CA ASP A 307 11.58 -0.62 -25.28
C ASP A 307 10.40 -0.90 -26.21
N VAL A 308 9.18 -0.68 -25.72
CA VAL A 308 7.95 -0.84 -26.50
C VAL A 308 7.38 0.53 -26.78
N THR A 309 7.22 0.84 -28.06
CA THR A 309 6.65 2.10 -28.54
C THR A 309 5.45 1.85 -29.45
N PRO A 310 4.47 2.76 -29.50
CA PRO A 310 3.36 2.68 -30.44
C PRO A 310 3.86 2.67 -31.88
N GLY A 311 3.16 1.94 -32.74
CA GLY A 311 3.46 1.93 -34.18
C GLY A 311 3.25 3.30 -34.81
N SER A 312 4.06 3.64 -35.80
CA SER A 312 3.90 4.88 -36.57
C SER A 312 2.76 4.72 -37.60
N GLY A 313 1.52 4.99 -37.18
CA GLY A 313 0.35 5.04 -38.07
C GLY A 313 -0.92 4.46 -37.43
N ALA A 314 -2.09 4.95 -37.87
CA ALA A 314 -3.38 4.43 -37.41
C ALA A 314 -3.51 2.93 -37.75
N GLY A 315 -3.43 2.07 -36.74
CA GLY A 315 -3.50 0.61 -36.90
C GLY A 315 -2.16 -0.10 -37.04
N ALA A 316 -1.03 0.61 -36.98
CA ALA A 316 0.28 -0.03 -36.85
C ALA A 316 0.44 -0.57 -35.42
N GLY A 317 0.66 -1.88 -35.29
CA GLY A 317 0.87 -2.53 -33.99
C GLY A 317 2.11 -1.99 -33.25
N PRO A 318 2.23 -2.20 -31.93
CA PRO A 318 3.38 -1.77 -31.15
C PRO A 318 4.70 -2.32 -31.72
N ARG A 319 5.74 -1.49 -31.71
CA ARG A 319 7.11 -1.89 -32.06
C ARG A 319 7.85 -2.24 -30.79
N VAL A 320 8.53 -3.38 -30.80
CA VAL A 320 9.31 -3.88 -29.67
C VAL A 320 10.78 -3.81 -30.07
N ARG A 321 11.59 -3.03 -29.36
CA ARG A 321 13.03 -2.95 -29.55
C ARG A 321 13.74 -3.58 -28.36
N VAL A 322 14.56 -4.59 -28.62
CA VAL A 322 15.46 -5.19 -27.63
C VAL A 322 16.84 -4.63 -27.83
N THR A 323 17.40 -4.04 -26.79
CA THR A 323 18.77 -3.53 -26.75
C THR A 323 19.59 -4.38 -25.80
N VAL A 324 20.71 -4.90 -26.28
CA VAL A 324 21.65 -5.69 -25.47
C VAL A 324 22.99 -4.98 -25.45
N THR A 325 23.54 -4.72 -24.26
CA THR A 325 24.82 -4.07 -24.08
C THR A 325 25.81 -5.04 -23.45
N GLY A 326 26.95 -5.24 -24.11
CA GLY A 326 28.08 -6.04 -23.62
C GLY A 326 29.37 -5.24 -23.56
N LYS A 327 30.48 -5.95 -23.35
CA LYS A 327 31.84 -5.35 -23.41
C LYS A 327 32.21 -4.95 -24.84
N GLU A 328 31.65 -5.64 -25.82
CA GLU A 328 31.95 -5.49 -27.24
C GLU A 328 31.22 -4.30 -27.87
N GLY A 329 30.11 -3.86 -27.27
CA GLY A 329 29.27 -2.75 -27.72
C GLY A 329 27.78 -3.03 -27.50
N THR A 330 26.94 -2.31 -28.25
CA THR A 330 25.47 -2.42 -28.16
C THR A 330 24.92 -3.06 -29.43
N ALA A 331 24.00 -4.01 -29.27
CA ALA A 331 23.25 -4.62 -30.35
C ALA A 331 21.76 -4.34 -30.20
N HIS A 332 21.04 -4.30 -31.33
CA HIS A 332 19.61 -4.03 -31.36
C HIS A 332 18.86 -5.10 -32.15
N LEU A 333 17.71 -5.50 -31.64
CA LEU A 333 16.76 -6.40 -32.30
C LEU A 333 15.39 -5.73 -32.28
N ASP A 334 14.83 -5.44 -33.45
CA ASP A 334 13.48 -4.92 -33.55
C ASP A 334 12.51 -6.05 -33.92
N ALA A 335 11.37 -6.09 -33.26
CA ALA A 335 10.29 -7.04 -33.47
C ALA A 335 8.92 -6.33 -33.56
N ASP A 336 7.98 -6.98 -34.23
CA ASP A 336 6.60 -6.51 -34.35
C ASP A 336 5.73 -6.88 -33.13
N ALA A 337 4.47 -6.45 -33.16
CA ALA A 337 3.47 -6.72 -32.13
C ALA A 337 3.19 -8.22 -31.89
N THR A 338 3.55 -9.09 -32.83
CA THR A 338 3.39 -10.54 -32.73
C THR A 338 4.67 -11.23 -32.25
N GLY A 339 5.73 -10.46 -31.96
CA GLY A 339 7.03 -10.98 -31.56
C GLY A 339 7.85 -11.53 -32.72
N ARG A 340 7.50 -11.23 -33.98
CA ARG A 340 8.35 -11.58 -35.13
C ARG A 340 9.46 -10.56 -35.28
N VAL A 341 10.69 -11.05 -35.45
CA VAL A 341 11.87 -10.21 -35.66
C VAL A 341 11.79 -9.55 -37.04
N THR A 342 11.84 -8.23 -37.07
CA THR A 342 11.79 -7.41 -38.29
C THR A 342 13.16 -6.88 -38.71
N ASP A 343 14.05 -6.61 -37.76
CA ASP A 343 15.39 -6.07 -38.02
C ASP A 343 16.38 -6.58 -36.97
N ARG A 344 17.63 -6.79 -37.38
CA ARG A 344 18.73 -7.25 -36.52
C ARG A 344 19.95 -6.38 -36.82
N ARG A 345 20.49 -5.72 -35.80
CA ARG A 345 21.72 -4.92 -35.92
C ARG A 345 22.75 -5.45 -34.94
N ALA A 346 23.87 -5.90 -35.50
CA ALA A 346 24.95 -6.45 -34.72
C ALA A 346 25.81 -5.34 -34.10
N VAL A 347 26.64 -5.73 -33.14
CA VAL A 347 27.64 -4.85 -32.53
C VAL A 347 28.55 -4.25 -33.61
N GLY A 348 28.59 -2.93 -33.71
CA GLY A 348 29.51 -2.21 -34.61
C GLY A 348 28.91 -1.78 -35.96
N GLU A 349 27.64 -2.12 -36.26
CA GLU A 349 26.93 -1.54 -37.40
C GLU A 349 26.37 -0.16 -37.00
N SER A 350 27.09 0.91 -37.35
CA SER A 350 26.59 2.28 -37.30
C SER A 350 25.61 2.51 -38.45
N GLY A 351 24.40 2.98 -38.13
CA GLY A 351 23.43 3.48 -39.11
C GLY A 351 23.88 4.77 -39.77
#